data_AF-A0A434LYS5-F1
#
_entry.id   AF-A0A434LYS5-F1
#
_cell.length_a   1.000
_cell.length_b   1.000
_cell.length_c   1.000
_cell.angle_alpha   90.00
_cell.angle_beta   90.00
_cell.angle_gamma   90.00
#
_symmetry.space_group_name_H-M   'P 1'
#
loop_
_entity.id
_entity.type
_entity.pdbx_description
1 polymer ?
#
loop_
_entity_poly.entity_id
_entity_poly.type
_entity_poly.pdbx_seq_one_letter_code
_entity_poly.pdbx_strand_id
1 'polypeptide(L)'
;TINDNAALTWSLGSAAASSAALAGTMVNVLASTGRTLDGAGAALSTASTADVAAALTLDGTVTPADLYLNLALAAGTDIDADGMLAVTGTITLLWENWGDNA
;
A
#
# COMPACT_ATOMS: atom_id res chain seq x y z
N THR A 1 11.66 -1.44 -18.07
CA THR A 1 11.31 -0.07 -17.71
C THR A 1 9.86 -0.01 -17.24
N ILE A 2 9.48 1.04 -16.51
CA ILE A 2 8.07 1.33 -16.25
C ILE A 2 7.66 2.40 -17.26
N ASN A 3 6.53 2.22 -17.94
CA ASN A 3 6.09 3.16 -18.95
C ASN A 3 5.81 4.53 -18.35
N ASP A 4 6.16 5.56 -19.12
CA ASP A 4 5.69 6.92 -18.87
C ASP A 4 4.16 6.93 -18.87
N ASN A 5 3.57 7.77 -18.01
CA ASN A 5 2.12 7.88 -17.83
C ASN A 5 1.40 6.64 -17.29
N ALA A 6 2.13 5.61 -16.83
CA ALA A 6 1.52 4.48 -16.15
C ALA A 6 0.75 4.90 -14.90
N ALA A 7 -0.40 4.27 -14.67
CA ALA A 7 -1.25 4.53 -13.53
C ALA A 7 -0.82 3.65 -12.35
N LEU A 8 -0.10 4.24 -11.40
CA LEU A 8 0.32 3.59 -10.17
C LEU A 8 -0.75 3.79 -9.09
N THR A 9 -1.16 2.70 -8.46
CA THR A 9 -1.97 2.71 -7.24
C THR A 9 -1.20 2.07 -6.11
N TRP A 10 -1.43 2.55 -4.90
CA TRP A 10 -0.82 2.00 -3.69
C TRP A 10 -1.78 2.02 -2.51
N SER A 11 -1.59 1.10 -1.57
CA SER A 11 -2.40 0.97 -0.34
C SER A 11 -1.63 0.23 0.75
N LEU A 12 -2.21 0.18 1.94
CA LEU A 12 -1.81 -0.77 2.99
C LEU A 12 -2.91 -1.80 3.18
N GLY A 13 -2.52 -3.08 3.30
CA GLY A 13 -3.47 -4.16 3.48
C GLY A 13 -2.88 -5.37 4.20
N SER A 14 -3.76 -6.29 4.60
CA SER A 14 -3.41 -7.52 5.31
C SER A 14 -3.21 -8.73 4.40
N ALA A 15 -3.28 -8.54 3.07
CA ALA A 15 -2.90 -9.54 2.07
C ALA A 15 -1.98 -8.92 1.02
N ALA A 16 -1.04 -9.72 0.52
CA ALA A 16 -0.14 -9.31 -0.54
C ALA A 16 -0.89 -9.05 -1.85
N ALA A 17 -0.45 -8.02 -2.59
CA ALA A 17 -0.94 -7.74 -3.93
C ALA A 17 -0.76 -8.94 -4.86
N SER A 18 -1.81 -9.26 -5.62
CA SER A 18 -1.85 -10.40 -6.54
C SER A 18 -2.55 -10.07 -7.86
N SER A 19 -2.86 -8.79 -8.08
CA SER A 19 -3.65 -8.30 -9.21
C SER A 19 -3.19 -6.92 -9.66
N ALA A 20 -3.58 -6.53 -10.88
CA ALA A 20 -3.38 -5.18 -11.41
C ALA A 20 -4.28 -4.11 -10.78
N ALA A 21 -5.24 -4.52 -9.94
CA ALA A 21 -6.15 -3.63 -9.23
C ALA A 21 -6.29 -4.07 -7.77
N LEU A 22 -5.92 -3.21 -6.83
CA LEU A 22 -5.95 -3.50 -5.40
C LEU A 22 -7.39 -3.46 -4.86
N ALA A 23 -7.81 -4.53 -4.16
CA ALA A 23 -9.16 -4.64 -3.61
C ALA A 23 -9.20 -5.56 -2.36
N GLY A 24 -10.32 -5.53 -1.63
CA GLY A 24 -10.57 -6.40 -0.48
C GLY A 24 -9.51 -6.23 0.61
N THR A 25 -8.88 -7.35 1.01
CA THR A 25 -7.83 -7.36 2.04
C THR A 25 -6.49 -6.78 1.59
N MET A 26 -6.36 -6.39 0.31
CA MET A 26 -5.19 -5.64 -0.17
C MET A 26 -5.25 -4.15 0.18
N VAL A 27 -6.43 -3.63 0.57
CA VAL A 27 -6.69 -2.20 0.82
C VAL A 27 -7.43 -1.94 2.15
N ASN A 28 -7.50 -2.93 3.04
CA ASN A 28 -8.34 -2.88 4.25
C ASN A 28 -7.72 -2.08 5.41
N VAL A 29 -6.42 -1.77 5.35
CA VAL A 29 -5.75 -0.94 6.38
C VAL A 29 -5.75 0.53 5.96
N LEU A 30 -5.36 0.81 4.71
CA LEU A 30 -5.41 2.16 4.14
C LEU A 30 -6.05 2.08 2.76
N ALA A 31 -7.05 2.92 2.51
CA ALA A 31 -7.69 3.00 1.20
C ALA A 31 -6.67 3.31 0.10
N SER A 32 -6.91 2.77 -1.10
CA SER A 32 -5.96 2.94 -2.20
C SER A 32 -5.90 4.40 -2.67
N THR A 33 -4.68 4.85 -2.95
CA THR A 33 -4.39 6.16 -3.55
C THR A 33 -3.66 5.96 -4.86
N GLY A 34 -4.03 6.73 -5.89
CA GLY A 34 -3.48 6.61 -7.23
C GLY A 34 -2.72 7.86 -7.69
N ARG A 35 -1.81 7.67 -8.64
CA ARG A 35 -1.20 8.75 -9.42
C ARG A 35 -0.76 8.26 -10.80
N THR A 36 -0.53 9.22 -11.68
CA THR A 36 0.16 8.99 -12.96
C THR A 36 1.66 9.23 -12.78
N LEU A 37 2.48 8.32 -13.30
CA LEU A 37 3.95 8.47 -13.34
C LEU A 37 4.34 9.37 -14.51
N ASP A 38 5.35 10.22 -14.33
CA ASP A 38 5.74 11.25 -15.31
C ASP A 38 7.01 10.92 -16.11
N GLY A 39 7.58 9.71 -15.93
CA GLY A 39 8.69 9.18 -16.74
C GLY A 39 10.06 9.82 -16.53
N ALA A 40 10.09 11.10 -16.16
CA ALA A 40 11.29 11.93 -16.08
C ALA A 40 11.55 12.51 -14.69
N GLY A 41 10.56 12.48 -13.78
CA GLY A 41 10.67 13.09 -12.46
C GLY A 41 10.81 12.06 -11.34
N ALA A 42 11.76 12.26 -10.44
CA ALA A 42 11.76 11.65 -9.11
C ALA A 42 10.66 12.25 -8.21
N ALA A 43 9.53 12.67 -8.79
CA ALA A 43 8.44 13.27 -8.06
C ALA A 43 7.87 12.22 -7.10
N LEU A 44 7.91 12.49 -5.80
CA LEU A 44 7.35 11.60 -4.79
C LEU A 44 5.82 11.63 -4.85
N SER A 45 5.19 10.52 -4.48
CA SER A 45 3.75 10.52 -4.22
C SER A 45 3.43 11.48 -3.07
N THR A 46 2.30 12.16 -3.12
CA THR A 46 1.78 12.87 -1.95
C THR A 46 1.59 11.87 -0.83
N ALA A 47 2.13 12.18 0.35
CA ALA A 47 1.93 11.36 1.53
C ALA A 47 0.43 11.23 1.81
N SER A 48 -0.03 10.01 2.09
CA SER A 48 -1.40 9.83 2.59
C SER A 48 -1.47 10.33 4.03
N THR A 49 -2.47 11.15 4.32
CA THR A 49 -2.85 11.54 5.69
C THR A 49 -4.18 10.92 6.09
N ALA A 50 -4.62 9.88 5.37
CA ALA A 50 -5.87 9.20 5.68
C ALA A 50 -5.70 8.30 6.91
N ASP A 51 -6.77 8.24 7.71
CA ASP A 51 -6.83 7.34 8.86
C ASP A 51 -6.88 5.87 8.43
N VAL A 52 -6.51 4.99 9.35
CA VAL A 52 -6.64 3.54 9.16
C VAL A 52 -8.13 3.20 9.02
N ALA A 53 -8.48 2.51 7.93
CA ALA A 53 -9.87 2.17 7.62
C ALA A 53 -10.47 1.19 8.63
N ALA A 54 -9.65 0.25 9.13
CA ALA A 54 -10.01 -0.68 10.19
C ALA A 54 -8.81 -0.95 11.10
N ALA A 55 -8.91 -0.54 12.37
CA ALA A 55 -7.87 -0.82 13.35
C ALA A 55 -7.87 -2.32 13.72
N LEU A 56 -6.69 -2.93 13.74
CA LEU A 56 -6.52 -4.30 14.24
C LEU A 56 -6.32 -4.26 15.75
N THR A 57 -7.18 -4.95 16.50
CA THR A 57 -7.03 -5.11 17.94
C THR A 57 -6.26 -6.39 18.21
N LEU A 58 -5.08 -6.28 18.83
CA LEU A 58 -4.22 -7.41 19.20
C LEU A 58 -4.30 -7.65 20.70
N ASP A 59 -5.18 -8.56 21.15
CA ASP A 59 -5.45 -8.86 22.56
C ASP A 59 -4.84 -10.20 23.02
N GLY A 60 -3.98 -10.81 22.20
CA GLY A 60 -3.38 -12.11 22.46
C GLY A 60 -4.29 -13.31 22.16
N THR A 61 -5.56 -13.09 21.80
CA THR A 61 -6.51 -14.14 21.38
C THR A 61 -6.76 -14.14 19.87
N VAL A 62 -6.54 -13.00 19.21
CA VAL A 62 -6.66 -12.88 17.76
C VAL A 62 -5.45 -13.45 17.01
N THR A 63 -5.69 -13.92 15.78
CA THR A 63 -4.61 -14.24 14.85
C THR A 63 -3.88 -12.95 14.44
N PRO A 64 -2.54 -12.89 14.57
CA PRO A 64 -1.76 -11.79 14.02
C PRO A 64 -2.02 -11.64 12.51
N ALA A 65 -2.02 -10.40 12.04
CA ALA A 65 -2.13 -10.11 10.60
C ALA A 65 -0.84 -9.46 10.11
N ASP A 66 -0.44 -9.85 8.89
CA ASP A 66 0.63 -9.18 8.18
C ASP A 66 0.20 -7.78 7.75
N LEU A 67 1.18 -6.91 7.52
CA LEU A 67 0.98 -5.62 6.89
C LEU A 67 1.84 -5.51 5.63
N TYR A 68 1.17 -5.34 4.50
CA TYR A 68 1.80 -5.19 3.19
C TYR A 68 1.65 -3.77 2.68
N LEU A 69 2.74 -3.18 2.17
CA LEU A 69 2.67 -2.08 1.22
C LEU A 69 2.35 -2.66 -0.16
N ASN A 70 1.13 -2.45 -0.62
CA ASN A 70 0.66 -2.97 -1.89
C ASN A 70 0.79 -1.91 -2.97
N LEU A 71 1.27 -2.33 -4.15
CA LEU A 71 1.48 -1.51 -5.33
C LEU A 71 0.83 -2.22 -6.51
N ALA A 72 0.14 -1.49 -7.37
CA ALA A 72 -0.38 -2.05 -8.62
C ALA A 72 -0.30 -1.03 -9.76
N LEU A 73 0.09 -1.54 -10.92
CA LEU A 73 0.04 -0.83 -12.20
C LEU A 73 -1.11 -1.43 -13.01
N ALA A 74 -2.00 -0.56 -13.50
CA ALA A 74 -3.28 -0.98 -14.06
C ALA A 74 -3.15 -1.79 -15.34
N ALA A 75 -2.18 -1.49 -16.20
CA ALA A 75 -1.94 -2.25 -17.43
C ALA A 75 -0.72 -3.16 -17.26
N GLY A 76 -0.87 -4.44 -17.62
CA GLY A 76 0.26 -5.39 -17.64
C GLY A 76 1.35 -5.02 -18.66
N THR A 77 1.06 -4.10 -19.58
CA THR A 77 2.03 -3.51 -20.52
C THR A 77 2.84 -2.36 -19.92
N ASP A 78 2.47 -1.85 -18.73
CA ASP A 78 3.17 -0.74 -18.08
C ASP A 78 4.50 -1.15 -17.45
N ILE A 79 4.79 -2.45 -17.43
CA ILE A 79 5.99 -3.04 -16.87
C ILE A 79 6.70 -3.83 -17.98
N ASP A 80 7.87 -3.35 -18.41
CA ASP A 80 8.77 -4.17 -19.21
C ASP A 80 9.64 -5.04 -18.29
N ALA A 81 10.38 -5.99 -18.88
CA ALA A 81 11.08 -7.07 -18.18
C ALA A 81 12.01 -6.65 -17.01
N ASP A 82 12.53 -5.41 -17.03
CA ASP A 82 13.43 -4.84 -16.02
C ASP A 82 12.86 -3.57 -15.36
N GLY A 83 11.54 -3.39 -15.35
CA GLY A 83 10.87 -2.28 -14.65
C GLY A 83 11.25 -2.23 -13.17
N MET A 84 11.77 -1.09 -12.73
CA MET A 84 12.13 -0.84 -11.33
C MET A 84 11.32 0.34 -10.80
N LEU A 85 10.71 0.17 -9.62
CA LEU A 85 10.03 1.22 -8.88
C LEU A 85 10.72 1.40 -7.53
N ALA A 86 11.25 2.61 -7.29
CA ALA A 86 11.81 2.96 -5.99
C ALA A 86 10.71 3.52 -5.08
N VAL A 87 10.51 2.89 -3.92
CA VAL A 87 9.68 3.42 -2.84
C VAL A 87 10.59 4.01 -1.78
N THR A 88 10.41 5.29 -1.46
CA THR A 88 11.21 5.99 -0.45
C THR A 88 10.29 6.76 0.51
N GLY A 89 10.73 6.93 1.76
CA GLY A 89 9.97 7.58 2.81
C GLY A 89 9.66 6.67 3.99
N THR A 90 8.74 7.10 4.85
CA THR A 90 8.37 6.40 6.08
C THR A 90 6.88 6.07 6.11
N ILE A 91 6.55 4.90 6.63
CA ILE A 91 5.19 4.56 7.06
C ILE A 91 5.17 4.70 8.58
N THR A 92 4.32 5.58 9.10
CA THR A 92 4.13 5.76 10.54
C THR A 92 2.88 5.02 10.98
N LEU A 93 3.05 4.02 11.84
CA LEU A 93 1.96 3.29 12.47
C LEU A 93 1.81 3.74 13.91
N LEU A 94 0.62 4.23 14.25
CA LEU A 94 0.26 4.55 15.62
C LEU A 94 -0.46 3.35 16.21
N TRP A 95 0.01 2.90 17.37
CA TRP A 95 -0.61 1.84 18.15
C TRP A 95 -0.70 2.30 19.60
N GLU A 96 -1.72 1.82 20.32
CA GLU A 96 -1.92 2.13 21.73
C GLU A 96 -2.11 0.82 22.48
N ASN A 97 -1.39 0.65 23.60
CA ASN A 97 -1.61 -0.44 24.52
C ASN A 97 -2.78 -0.08 25.44
N TRP A 98 -3.91 -0.78 25.32
CA TRP A 98 -5.10 -0.52 26.15
C TRP A 98 -5.06 -1.26 27.52
N GLY A 99 -3.98 -2.00 27.81
CA GLY A 99 -3.83 -2.79 29.02
C GLY A 99 -4.15 -4.27 28.80
N ASP A 100 -3.75 -5.12 29.75
CA ASP A 100 -4.17 -6.52 29.78
C ASP A 100 -5.63 -6.59 30.25
N ASN A 101 -6.51 -7.17 29.43
CA ASN A 101 -7.79 -7.65 29.93
C ASN A 101 -7.50 -8.87 30.82
N ALA A 102 -7.26 -8.61 32.11
CA ALA A 102 -7.18 -9.64 33.14
C ALA A 102 -8.51 -10.41 33.28
#